data_AF-A0A6G9D430-F1
#
_entry.id   AF-A0A6G9D430-F1
#
_cell.length_a   1.000
_cell.length_b   1.000
_cell.length_c   1.000
_cell.angle_alpha   90.00
_cell.angle_beta   90.00
_cell.angle_gamma   90.00
#
_symmetry.space_group_name_H-M   'P 1'
#
loop_
_entity.id
_entity.type
_entity.pdbx_description
1 polymer ?
#
loop_
_entity_poly.entity_id
_entity_poly.type
_entity_poly.pdbx_seq_one_letter_code
_entity_poly.pdbx_strand_id
1 'polypeptide(L)'
;MPVVIVPATDAAAAALADWLIRDVLPAALDGGVANHAGARLRALPPVSRRHIRHPRKLRVHTRRVSEAIAAIENHLQAVAGSVDAERIFTRSATVLPDPVLNASASISGAVMDIGSSAAALANRALLLVPATIESSEAALSTRSRVTESYYALLARLWHKDFDASIVIPPQIEP
;
A
#
# COMPACT_ATOMS: atom_id res chain seq x y z
N MET A 1 11.65 -11.82 -9.51
CA MET A 1 12.35 -11.89 -8.21
C MET A 1 11.61 -11.02 -7.20
N PRO A 2 11.23 -11.56 -6.03
CA PRO A 2 10.57 -10.79 -4.98
C PRO A 2 11.60 -9.93 -4.24
N VAL A 3 11.60 -8.63 -4.46
CA VAL A 3 12.49 -7.70 -3.74
C VAL A 3 11.96 -7.48 -2.32
N VAL A 4 12.78 -7.76 -1.31
CA VAL A 4 12.46 -7.48 0.10
C VAL A 4 13.13 -6.17 0.49
N ILE A 5 12.31 -5.19 0.90
CA ILE A 5 12.81 -3.90 1.40
C ILE A 5 12.70 -3.91 2.91
N VAL A 6 13.83 -3.98 3.61
CA VAL A 6 13.88 -3.85 5.07
C VAL A 6 14.42 -2.46 5.42
N PRO A 7 13.65 -1.61 6.14
CA PRO A 7 14.18 -0.33 6.57
C PRO A 7 15.26 -0.52 7.64
N ALA A 8 16.49 -0.13 7.33
CA ALA A 8 17.59 -0.13 8.30
C ALA A 8 17.65 1.13 9.18
N THR A 9 16.91 2.19 8.80
CA THR A 9 16.91 3.48 9.49
C THR A 9 15.49 4.01 9.71
N ASP A 10 15.32 4.90 10.70
CA ASP A 10 14.07 5.65 10.88
C ASP A 10 13.65 6.45 9.64
N ALA A 11 14.62 6.80 8.79
CA ALA A 11 14.41 7.58 7.59
C ALA A 11 13.84 6.73 6.47
N ALA A 12 14.45 5.57 6.24
CA ALA A 12 13.95 4.56 5.33
C ALA A 12 12.56 4.10 5.76
N ALA A 13 12.36 3.81 7.05
CA ALA A 13 11.05 3.44 7.60
C ALA A 13 10.01 4.54 7.36
N ALA A 14 10.37 5.80 7.60
CA ALA A 14 9.48 6.93 7.34
C ALA A 14 9.14 7.08 5.86
N ALA A 15 10.12 7.00 4.96
CA ALA A 15 9.91 7.13 3.52
C ALA A 15 9.06 5.99 2.95
N LEU A 16 9.28 4.76 3.42
CA LEU A 16 8.52 3.58 3.03
C LEU A 16 7.07 3.64 3.54
N ALA A 17 6.87 4.04 4.80
CA ALA A 17 5.53 4.25 5.35
C ALA A 17 4.80 5.41 4.66
N ASP A 18 5.52 6.50 4.33
CA ASP A 18 4.98 7.64 3.58
C ASP A 18 4.49 7.19 2.21
N TRP A 19 5.36 6.50 1.46
CA TRP A 19 5.04 5.93 0.15
C TRP A 19 3.83 4.99 0.21
N LEU A 20 3.81 4.05 1.16
CA LEU A 20 2.72 3.09 1.27
C LEU A 20 1.37 3.76 1.54
N ILE A 21 1.33 4.73 2.46
CA ILE A 21 0.09 5.37 2.93
C ILE A 21 -0.37 6.48 2.00
N ARG A 22 0.55 7.28 1.46
CA ARG A 22 0.24 8.54 0.76
C ARG A 22 0.45 8.47 -0.75
N ASP A 23 1.12 7.44 -1.27
CA ASP A 23 1.31 7.25 -2.72
C ASP A 23 0.64 5.96 -3.22
N VAL A 24 1.05 4.79 -2.75
CA VAL A 24 0.61 3.49 -3.27
C VAL A 24 -0.86 3.25 -3.00
N LEU A 25 -1.29 3.32 -1.74
CA LEU A 25 -2.67 3.06 -1.38
C LEU A 25 -3.63 4.03 -2.10
N PRO A 26 -3.35 5.35 -2.18
CA PRO A 26 -4.17 6.25 -2.99
C PRO A 26 -4.20 5.89 -4.48
N ALA A 27 -3.04 5.60 -5.09
CA ALA A 27 -2.99 5.19 -6.50
C ALA A 27 -3.78 3.91 -6.76
N ALA A 28 -3.77 2.99 -5.80
CA ALA A 28 -4.53 1.74 -5.83
C ALA A 28 -6.05 1.99 -5.74
N LEU A 29 -6.48 3.01 -4.98
CA LEU A 29 -7.89 3.36 -4.79
C LEU A 29 -8.47 4.26 -5.91
N ASP A 30 -7.63 4.93 -6.71
CA ASP A 30 -8.10 5.87 -7.75
C ASP A 30 -9.04 5.22 -8.77
N GLY A 31 -8.80 3.94 -9.08
CA GLY A 31 -9.55 3.19 -10.08
C GLY A 31 -10.81 2.49 -9.55
N GLY A 32 -11.24 2.79 -8.31
CA GLY A 32 -12.35 2.09 -7.68
C GLY A 32 -13.24 2.98 -6.82
N VAL A 33 -14.29 2.37 -6.28
CA VAL A 33 -15.35 3.01 -5.48
C VAL A 33 -14.87 3.79 -4.25
N ALA A 34 -13.64 3.54 -3.78
CA ALA A 34 -13.05 4.19 -2.62
C ALA A 34 -12.08 5.34 -2.98
N ASN A 35 -12.11 5.85 -4.22
CA ASN A 35 -11.25 6.95 -4.69
C ASN A 35 -11.25 8.18 -3.75
N HIS A 36 -12.40 8.53 -3.17
CA HIS A 36 -12.50 9.66 -2.23
C HIS A 36 -11.63 9.45 -0.97
N ALA A 37 -11.43 8.21 -0.54
CA ALA A 37 -10.50 7.89 0.54
C ALA A 37 -9.04 8.08 0.10
N GLY A 38 -8.71 7.73 -1.15
CA GLY A 38 -7.40 8.00 -1.76
C GLY A 38 -7.01 9.49 -1.72
N ALA A 39 -7.93 10.39 -2.10
CA ALA A 39 -7.69 11.84 -2.02
C ALA A 39 -7.39 12.32 -0.59
N ARG A 40 -8.10 11.80 0.41
CA ARG A 40 -7.87 12.15 1.83
C ARG A 40 -6.53 11.66 2.35
N LEU A 41 -6.10 10.49 1.90
CA LEU A 41 -4.80 9.92 2.25
C LEU A 41 -3.65 10.77 1.68
N ARG A 42 -3.74 11.22 0.42
CA ARG A 42 -2.76 12.13 -0.19
C ARG A 42 -2.60 13.45 0.58
N ALA A 43 -3.71 13.98 1.10
CA ALA A 43 -3.76 15.22 1.87
C ALA A 43 -3.16 15.11 3.28
N LEU A 44 -2.78 13.92 3.74
CA LEU A 44 -2.12 13.75 5.03
C LEU A 44 -0.75 14.45 5.07
N PRO A 45 -0.28 14.87 6.26
CA PRO A 45 1.09 15.32 6.42
C PRO A 45 2.08 14.17 6.12
N PRO A 46 3.25 14.46 5.53
CA PRO A 46 4.26 13.45 5.26
C PRO A 46 4.71 12.71 6.51
N VAL A 47 4.85 11.39 6.38
CA VAL A 47 5.48 10.56 7.41
C VAL A 47 6.96 10.91 7.45
N SER A 48 7.48 11.12 8.66
CA SER A 48 8.85 11.58 8.88
C SER A 48 9.50 10.76 9.99
N ARG A 49 10.82 10.85 10.12
CA ARG A 49 11.59 10.17 11.19
C ARG A 49 10.99 10.41 12.59
N ARG A 50 10.45 11.60 12.84
CA ARG A 50 9.79 11.96 14.11
C ARG A 50 8.50 11.17 14.36
N HIS A 51 7.80 10.77 13.31
CA HIS A 51 6.61 9.92 13.41
C HIS A 51 6.98 8.47 13.73
N ILE A 52 8.06 7.97 13.13
CA ILE A 52 8.62 6.64 13.39
C ILE A 52 9.11 6.53 14.84
N ARG A 53 9.89 7.50 15.32
CA ARG A 53 10.35 7.55 16.73
C ARG A 53 9.24 7.73 17.76
N HIS A 54 8.09 8.27 17.35
CA HIS A 54 6.95 8.51 18.24
C HIS A 54 5.66 8.01 17.60
N PRO A 55 5.38 6.70 17.67
CA PRO A 55 4.29 6.04 16.96
C PRO A 55 2.91 6.68 17.16
N ARG A 56 2.69 7.32 18.31
CA ARG A 56 1.46 8.09 18.61
C ARG A 56 1.18 9.20 17.59
N LYS A 57 2.21 9.71 16.90
CA LYS A 57 2.05 10.73 15.85
C LYS A 57 1.48 10.17 14.55
N LEU A 58 1.47 8.84 14.36
CA LEU A 58 0.85 8.17 13.21
C LEU A 58 -0.65 7.89 13.40
N ARG A 59 -1.25 8.26 14.55
CA ARG A 59 -2.67 8.01 14.83
C ARG A 59 -3.63 8.56 13.77
N VAL A 60 -3.31 9.72 13.20
CA VAL A 60 -4.13 10.32 12.14
C VAL A 60 -4.04 9.47 10.86
N HIS A 61 -2.84 9.00 10.51
CA HIS A 61 -2.63 8.08 9.39
C HIS A 61 -3.39 6.77 9.59
N THR A 62 -3.23 6.14 10.77
CA THR A 62 -3.99 4.94 11.17
C THR A 62 -5.49 5.16 10.99
N ARG A 63 -6.03 6.25 11.53
CA ARG A 63 -7.47 6.56 11.42
C ARG A 63 -7.93 6.70 9.97
N ARG A 64 -7.19 7.44 9.13
CA ARG A 64 -7.58 7.63 7.71
C ARG A 64 -7.51 6.33 6.91
N VAL A 65 -6.51 5.49 7.18
CA VAL A 65 -6.42 4.18 6.55
C VAL A 65 -7.57 3.27 7.01
N SER A 66 -7.93 3.29 8.31
CA SER A 66 -9.11 2.57 8.80
C SER A 66 -10.42 3.06 8.16
N GLU A 67 -10.57 4.38 7.96
CA GLU A 67 -11.73 4.95 7.25
C GLU A 67 -11.77 4.46 5.78
N ALA A 68 -10.61 4.35 5.11
CA ALA A 68 -10.52 3.81 3.75
C ALA A 68 -10.93 2.31 3.72
N ILE A 69 -10.43 1.51 4.66
CA ILE A 69 -10.81 0.09 4.78
C ILE A 69 -12.32 -0.04 5.00
N ALA A 70 -12.89 0.72 5.92
CA ALA A 70 -14.32 0.69 6.19
C ALA A 70 -15.15 1.07 4.94
N ALA A 71 -14.69 2.04 4.14
CA ALA A 71 -15.35 2.39 2.89
C ALA A 71 -15.34 1.23 1.87
N ILE A 72 -14.21 0.52 1.75
CA ILE A 72 -14.09 -0.67 0.89
C ILE A 72 -15.00 -1.79 1.39
N GLU A 73 -14.94 -2.11 2.69
CA GLU A 73 -15.74 -3.19 3.30
C GLU A 73 -17.24 -2.92 3.19
N ASN A 74 -17.69 -1.68 3.42
CA ASN A 74 -19.09 -1.30 3.26
C ASN A 74 -19.57 -1.50 1.81
N HIS A 75 -18.72 -1.19 0.83
CA HIS A 75 -19.05 -1.45 -0.57
C HIS A 75 -19.16 -2.94 -0.85
N LEU A 76 -18.18 -3.74 -0.39
CA LEU A 76 -18.22 -5.19 -0.58
C LEU A 76 -19.46 -5.82 0.05
N GLN A 77 -19.87 -5.36 1.23
CA GLN A 77 -21.09 -5.82 1.89
C GLN A 77 -22.35 -5.44 1.09
N ALA A 78 -22.39 -4.23 0.52
CA ALA A 78 -23.50 -3.79 -0.32
C ALA A 78 -23.62 -4.61 -1.61
N VAL A 79 -22.48 -4.94 -2.24
CA VAL A 79 -22.43 -5.78 -3.45
C VAL A 79 -22.81 -7.23 -3.13
N ALA A 80 -22.34 -7.78 -2.01
CA ALA A 80 -22.68 -9.14 -1.60
C ALA A 80 -24.19 -9.33 -1.29
N GLY A 81 -24.88 -8.26 -0.89
CA GLY A 81 -26.34 -8.25 -0.72
C GLY A 81 -27.13 -8.15 -2.04
N SER A 82 -26.47 -7.97 -3.19
CA SER A 82 -27.10 -7.87 -4.51
C SER A 82 -27.08 -9.21 -5.25
N VAL A 83 -28.12 -9.48 -6.05
CA VAL A 83 -28.33 -10.75 -6.78
C VAL A 83 -27.27 -10.97 -7.89
N ASP A 84 -26.48 -9.94 -8.25
CA ASP A 84 -25.46 -9.98 -9.31
C ASP A 84 -24.05 -10.43 -8.84
N ALA A 85 -23.91 -10.91 -7.60
CA ALA A 85 -22.62 -11.28 -7.00
C ALA A 85 -21.83 -12.32 -7.82
N GLU A 86 -22.50 -13.27 -8.49
CA GLU A 86 -21.83 -14.33 -9.28
C GLU A 86 -21.09 -13.80 -10.52
N ARG A 87 -21.48 -12.66 -11.10
CA ARG A 87 -20.81 -12.07 -12.28
C ARG A 87 -19.62 -11.17 -11.93
N ILE A 88 -19.57 -10.64 -10.71
CA ILE A 88 -18.54 -9.67 -10.28
C ILE A 88 -17.27 -10.38 -9.79
N PHE A 89 -17.41 -11.59 -9.21
CA PHE A 89 -16.31 -12.33 -8.59
C PHE A 89 -15.36 -13.08 -9.55
N THR A 90 -15.62 -13.09 -10.87
CA THR A 90 -14.73 -13.74 -11.86
C THR A 90 -13.51 -12.90 -12.25
N ARG A 91 -13.34 -11.71 -11.67
CA ARG A 91 -12.26 -10.79 -12.04
C ARG A 91 -10.99 -11.02 -11.22
N SER A 92 -10.28 -12.12 -11.49
CA SER A 92 -8.93 -12.33 -10.98
C SER A 92 -7.92 -11.53 -11.82
N ALA A 93 -8.00 -10.20 -11.75
CA ALA A 93 -6.97 -9.32 -12.32
C ALA A 93 -5.87 -9.12 -11.28
N THR A 94 -4.62 -9.42 -11.64
CA THR A 94 -3.45 -9.11 -10.82
C THR A 94 -3.18 -7.60 -10.88
N VAL A 95 -3.87 -6.85 -10.02
CA VAL A 95 -3.87 -5.39 -9.98
C VAL A 95 -2.58 -4.85 -9.38
N LEU A 96 -2.11 -5.47 -8.29
CA LEU A 96 -0.93 -5.03 -7.56
C LEU A 96 0.27 -5.90 -7.94
N PRO A 97 1.43 -5.31 -8.28
CA PRO A 97 2.65 -6.07 -8.55
C PRO A 97 3.13 -6.82 -7.29
N ASP A 98 3.59 -8.07 -7.44
CA ASP A 98 4.16 -8.85 -6.34
C ASP A 98 5.29 -8.14 -5.57
N PRO A 99 6.22 -7.41 -6.22
CA PRO A 99 7.25 -6.66 -5.49
C PRO A 99 6.66 -5.60 -4.54
N VAL A 100 5.52 -5.01 -4.91
CA VAL A 100 4.81 -4.02 -4.08
C VAL A 100 4.14 -4.70 -2.90
N LEU A 101 3.50 -5.86 -3.10
CA LEU A 101 2.90 -6.65 -2.01
C LEU A 101 3.95 -7.16 -1.02
N ASN A 102 5.11 -7.60 -1.51
CA ASN A 102 6.21 -8.03 -0.66
C ASN A 102 6.83 -6.85 0.12
N ALA A 103 7.02 -5.71 -0.55
CA ALA A 103 7.45 -4.48 0.11
C ALA A 103 6.46 -4.04 1.19
N SER A 104 5.16 -4.00 0.90
CA SER A 104 4.13 -3.60 1.87
C SER A 104 4.07 -4.55 3.07
N ALA A 105 4.20 -5.86 2.85
CA ALA A 105 4.27 -6.84 3.93
C ALA A 105 5.51 -6.62 4.83
N SER A 106 6.69 -6.40 4.23
CA SER A 106 7.93 -6.17 4.98
C SER A 106 7.87 -4.88 5.81
N ILE A 107 7.39 -3.78 5.21
CA ILE A 107 7.22 -2.49 5.89
C ILE A 107 6.20 -2.61 7.02
N SER A 108 5.14 -3.40 6.84
CA SER A 108 4.12 -3.63 7.87
C SER A 108 4.71 -4.22 9.13
N GLY A 109 5.56 -5.24 9.00
CA GLY A 109 6.27 -5.83 10.14
C GLY A 109 7.15 -4.79 10.84
N ALA A 110 8.04 -4.13 10.09
CA ALA A 110 8.98 -3.17 10.66
C ALA A 110 8.30 -1.99 11.38
N VAL A 111 7.19 -1.46 10.83
CA VAL A 111 6.44 -0.35 11.44
C VAL A 111 5.56 -0.82 12.61
N MET A 112 5.15 -2.10 12.61
CA MET A 112 4.44 -2.69 13.73
C MET A 112 5.36 -2.94 14.92
N ASP A 113 6.61 -3.36 14.69
CA ASP A 113 7.61 -3.59 15.74
C ASP A 113 7.96 -2.33 16.51
N ILE A 114 7.94 -1.16 15.86
CA ILE A 114 8.11 0.14 16.53
C ILE A 114 6.84 0.63 17.23
N GLY A 115 5.72 -0.11 17.17
CA GLY A 115 4.47 0.17 17.90
C GLY A 115 3.42 0.97 17.12
N SER A 116 3.46 0.99 15.78
CA SER A 116 2.42 1.62 14.96
C SER A 116 1.73 0.62 14.03
N SER A 117 0.40 0.64 13.99
CA SER A 117 -0.38 -0.19 13.05
C SER A 117 -0.56 0.46 11.67
N ALA A 118 -0.04 1.67 11.44
CA ALA A 118 -0.38 2.45 10.24
C ALA A 118 0.00 1.73 8.93
N ALA A 119 1.21 1.17 8.83
CA ALA A 119 1.63 0.42 7.64
C ALA A 119 0.91 -0.92 7.50
N ALA A 120 0.68 -1.64 8.61
CA ALA A 120 -0.07 -2.89 8.62
C ALA A 120 -1.51 -2.71 8.11
N LEU A 121 -2.17 -1.63 8.53
CA LEU A 121 -3.49 -1.27 8.01
C LEU A 121 -3.42 -0.91 6.52
N ALA A 122 -2.38 -0.19 6.08
CA ALA A 122 -2.26 0.18 4.67
C ALA A 122 -2.03 -1.05 3.78
N ASN A 123 -1.22 -2.00 4.24
CA ASN A 123 -1.06 -3.30 3.59
C ASN A 123 -2.38 -4.08 3.53
N ARG A 124 -3.14 -4.12 4.63
CA ARG A 124 -4.48 -4.72 4.65
C ARG A 124 -5.40 -4.05 3.62
N ALA A 125 -5.39 -2.72 3.54
CA ALA A 125 -6.19 -1.98 2.58
C ALA A 125 -5.80 -2.33 1.13
N LEU A 126 -4.50 -2.45 0.82
CA LEU A 126 -4.02 -2.88 -0.49
C LEU A 126 -4.55 -4.27 -0.89
N LEU A 127 -4.60 -5.22 0.04
CA LEU A 127 -5.16 -6.55 -0.22
C LEU A 127 -6.66 -6.53 -0.57
N LEU A 128 -7.39 -5.50 -0.14
CA LEU A 128 -8.81 -5.32 -0.44
C LEU A 128 -9.04 -4.57 -1.76
N VAL A 129 -8.06 -3.82 -2.27
CA VAL A 129 -8.20 -2.99 -3.49
C VAL A 129 -8.68 -3.77 -4.71
N PRO A 130 -8.19 -4.99 -5.02
CA PRO A 130 -8.64 -5.71 -6.22
C PRO A 130 -10.16 -5.88 -6.28
N ALA A 131 -10.82 -5.98 -5.13
CA ALA A 131 -12.27 -6.13 -5.03
C ALA A 131 -13.05 -4.83 -5.30
N THR A 132 -12.36 -3.70 -5.47
CA THR A 132 -12.97 -2.39 -5.78
C THR A 132 -12.84 -1.97 -7.24
N ILE A 133 -12.15 -2.77 -8.07
CA ILE A 133 -11.78 -2.37 -9.44
C ILE A 133 -12.87 -2.73 -10.45
N GLU A 134 -13.42 -1.67 -11.03
CA GLU A 134 -14.60 -1.71 -11.90
C GLU A 134 -14.30 -2.10 -13.35
N SER A 135 -13.03 -2.01 -13.79
CA SER A 135 -12.65 -2.37 -15.16
C SER A 135 -11.25 -2.99 -15.29
N SER A 136 -11.01 -3.76 -16.36
CA SER A 136 -9.67 -4.29 -16.66
C SER A 136 -8.70 -3.17 -17.06
N GLU A 137 -9.21 -2.10 -17.66
CA GLU A 137 -8.46 -0.88 -17.96
C GLU A 137 -8.01 -0.17 -16.67
N ALA A 138 -8.92 -0.04 -15.70
CA ALA A 138 -8.60 0.48 -14.37
C ALA A 138 -7.56 -0.39 -13.66
N ALA A 139 -7.65 -1.71 -13.77
CA ALA A 139 -6.63 -2.63 -13.23
C ALA A 139 -5.24 -2.38 -13.84
N LEU A 140 -5.14 -2.26 -15.17
CA LEU A 140 -3.88 -2.00 -15.87
C LEU A 140 -3.31 -0.61 -15.52
N SER A 141 -4.16 0.42 -15.49
CA SER A 141 -3.79 1.78 -15.11
C SER A 141 -3.28 1.84 -13.67
N THR A 142 -3.96 1.18 -12.74
CA THR A 142 -3.52 1.06 -11.34
C THR A 142 -2.17 0.36 -11.25
N ARG A 143 -2.01 -0.78 -11.95
CA ARG A 143 -0.76 -1.54 -11.96
C ARG A 143 0.41 -0.70 -12.45
N SER A 144 0.24 0.03 -13.55
CA SER A 144 1.26 0.92 -14.12
C SER A 144 1.66 2.02 -13.12
N ARG A 145 0.68 2.76 -12.58
CA ARG A 145 0.94 3.83 -11.59
C ARG A 145 1.64 3.34 -10.32
N VAL A 146 1.20 2.19 -9.79
CA VAL A 146 1.81 1.58 -8.60
C VAL A 146 3.23 1.11 -8.89
N THR A 147 3.49 0.56 -10.09
CA THR A 147 4.83 0.14 -10.52
C THR A 147 5.77 1.33 -10.67
N GLU A 148 5.34 2.40 -11.32
CA GLU A 148 6.13 3.63 -11.46
C GLU A 148 6.45 4.26 -10.10
N SER A 149 5.46 4.34 -9.21
CA SER A 149 5.63 4.83 -7.85
C SER A 149 6.66 3.99 -7.07
N TYR A 150 6.61 2.67 -7.20
CA TYR A 150 7.57 1.76 -6.58
C TYR A 150 9.00 1.99 -7.09
N TYR A 151 9.20 2.11 -8.40
CA TYR A 151 10.52 2.39 -8.96
C TYR A 151 11.06 3.76 -8.57
N ALA A 152 10.20 4.78 -8.51
CA ALA A 152 10.58 6.10 -8.02
C ALA A 152 11.02 6.08 -6.54
N LEU A 153 10.32 5.31 -5.69
CA LEU A 153 10.73 5.08 -4.31
C LEU A 153 12.10 4.40 -4.23
N LEU A 154 12.29 3.31 -4.98
CA LEU A 154 13.57 2.57 -4.98
C LEU A 154 14.73 3.47 -5.41
N ALA A 155 14.56 4.21 -6.51
CA ALA A 155 15.56 5.17 -6.98
C ALA A 155 15.87 6.23 -5.91
N ARG A 156 14.85 6.74 -5.22
CA ARG A 156 15.03 7.73 -4.15
C ARG A 156 15.76 7.16 -2.93
N LEU A 157 15.42 5.94 -2.50
CA LEU A 157 16.09 5.28 -1.38
C LEU A 157 17.56 5.02 -1.71
N TRP A 158 17.83 4.51 -2.91
CA TRP A 158 19.19 4.28 -3.39
C TRP A 158 20.06 5.54 -3.35
N HIS A 159 19.49 6.71 -3.69
CA HIS A 159 20.23 7.98 -3.70
C HIS A 159 20.37 8.65 -2.32
N LYS A 160 19.42 8.44 -1.40
CA LYS A 160 19.34 9.22 -0.14
C LYS A 160 19.70 8.42 1.11
N ASP A 161 19.61 7.10 1.06
CA ASP A 161 19.77 6.24 2.22
C ASP A 161 20.28 4.88 1.76
N PHE A 162 21.57 4.83 1.41
CA PHE A 162 22.24 3.63 0.89
C PHE A 162 22.15 2.44 1.86
N ASP A 163 21.96 2.70 3.15
CA ASP A 163 21.77 1.68 4.19
C ASP A 163 20.39 1.00 4.13
N ALA A 164 19.44 1.53 3.35
CA ALA A 164 18.18 0.81 3.07
C ALA A 164 18.49 -0.43 2.22
N SER A 165 18.58 -1.59 2.89
CA SER A 165 18.92 -2.85 2.22
C SER A 165 17.76 -3.32 1.34
N ILE A 166 18.02 -3.36 0.03
CA ILE A 166 17.19 -4.01 -0.97
C ILE A 166 17.72 -5.43 -1.13
N VAL A 167 17.13 -6.38 -0.41
CA VAL A 167 17.52 -7.79 -0.52
C VAL A 167 16.77 -8.38 -1.70
N ILE A 168 17.52 -8.72 -2.74
CA ILE A 168 17.01 -9.50 -3.87
C ILE A 168 17.35 -10.97 -3.57
N PRO A 169 16.37 -11.84 -3.24
CA PRO A 169 16.64 -13.22 -2.88
C PRO A 169 17.25 -13.95 -4.08
N PRO A 170 18.29 -14.78 -3.88
CA PRO A 170 19.00 -15.42 -4.98
C PRO A 170 18.04 -16.21 -5.88
N GLN A 171 18.30 -16.20 -7.20
CA GLN A 171 17.56 -17.04 -8.13
C GLN A 171 17.89 -18.50 -7.80
N ILE A 172 16.89 -19.23 -7.29
CA ILE A 172 16.97 -20.68 -7.26
C ILE A 172 16.63 -21.10 -8.69
N GLU A 173 17.65 -21.43 -9.49
CA GLU A 173 17.45 -22.07 -10.79
C GLU A 173 16.76 -23.43 -10.60
N PRO A 174 15.85 -23.81 -11.52
CA PRO A 174 15.01 -25.00 -11.41
C PRO A 174 15.79 -26.33 -11.49
#